data_AF-A0A3D9UJJ3-F1
#
_entry.id   AF-A0A3D9UJJ3-F1
#
_cell.length_a   1.000
_cell.length_b   1.000
_cell.length_c   1.000
_cell.angle_alpha   90.00
_cell.angle_beta   90.00
_cell.angle_gamma   90.00
#
_symmetry.space_group_name_H-M   'P 1'
#
loop_
_entity.id
_entity.type
_entity.pdbx_description
1 polymer ?
#
loop_
_entity_poly.entity_id
_entity_poly.type
_entity_poly.pdbx_seq_one_letter_code
_entity_poly.pdbx_strand_id
1 'polypeptide(L)'
;MINVILQEAIKHAHSMFKHKTANIFYRDLEFRSQSRKTRYSQEKIKDRNNRLYNLQNVLHTLYSPENQYKHIVSENEKGNSLVGNCFELSLVAFMYLANNKAEELIQAFKVNSMKPKPILFKFR
;
A
#
# COMPACT_ATOMS: atom_id res chain seq x y z
N MET A 1 -9.53 0.88 -17.02
CA MET A 1 -10.06 -0.21 -16.17
C MET A 1 -9.01 -0.75 -15.22
N ILE A 2 -7.97 -1.46 -15.71
CA ILE A 2 -6.92 -1.99 -14.81
C ILE A 2 -6.21 -0.91 -13.98
N ASN A 3 -5.90 0.24 -14.58
CA ASN A 3 -5.32 1.37 -13.85
C ASN A 3 -6.22 1.89 -12.72
N VAL A 4 -7.55 1.84 -12.90
CA VAL A 4 -8.49 2.30 -11.87
C VAL A 4 -8.47 1.33 -10.69
N ILE A 5 -8.54 0.03 -10.96
CA ILE A 5 -8.45 -1.03 -9.94
C ILE A 5 -7.16 -0.92 -9.13
N LEU A 6 -6.02 -0.72 -9.81
CA LEU A 6 -4.73 -0.56 -9.14
C LEU A 6 -4.68 0.73 -8.29
N GLN A 7 -5.24 1.83 -8.78
CA GLN A 7 -5.30 3.09 -8.01
C GLN A 7 -6.19 2.96 -6.77
N GLU A 8 -7.29 2.21 -6.85
CA GLU A 8 -8.14 1.91 -5.68
C GLU A 8 -7.40 1.08 -4.64
N ALA A 9 -6.67 0.04 -5.05
CA ALA A 9 -5.86 -0.76 -4.14
C ALA A 9 -4.75 0.07 -3.46
N ILE A 10 -4.07 0.95 -4.20
CA ILE A 10 -3.06 1.86 -3.65
C ILE A 10 -3.71 2.82 -2.64
N LYS A 11 -4.86 3.42 -2.98
CA LYS A 11 -5.60 4.31 -2.08
C LYS A 11 -6.02 3.59 -0.80
N HIS A 12 -6.54 2.37 -0.91
CA HIS A 12 -6.91 1.54 0.22
C HIS A 12 -5.71 1.28 1.13
N ALA A 13 -4.60 0.81 0.57
CA ALA A 13 -3.37 0.58 1.33
C ALA A 13 -2.87 1.85 2.03
N HIS A 14 -2.85 2.98 1.34
CA HIS A 14 -2.44 4.26 1.92
C HIS A 14 -3.36 4.74 3.05
N SER A 15 -4.66 4.46 2.96
CA SER A 15 -5.64 4.83 3.97
C SER A 15 -5.41 4.10 5.31
N MET A 16 -5.00 2.83 5.26
CA MET A 16 -4.69 2.02 6.46
C MET A 16 -3.52 2.60 7.27
N PHE A 17 -2.53 3.20 6.59
CA PHE A 17 -1.35 3.79 7.22
C PHE A 17 -1.41 5.31 7.31
N LYS A 18 -2.54 5.94 6.95
CA LYS A 18 -2.71 7.42 6.93
C LYS A 18 -1.57 8.14 6.21
N HIS A 19 -1.06 7.57 5.12
CA HIS A 19 0.12 8.04 4.37
C HIS A 19 1.43 8.15 5.19
N LYS A 20 1.56 7.41 6.28
CA LYS A 20 2.76 7.38 7.12
C LYS A 20 3.63 6.19 6.74
N THR A 21 4.79 6.48 6.18
CA THR A 21 5.86 5.49 5.99
C THR A 21 7.07 5.79 6.87
N ALA A 22 7.85 4.76 7.18
CA ALA A 22 9.09 4.89 7.96
C ALA A 22 10.32 5.12 7.08
N ASN A 23 10.24 4.78 5.78
CA ASN A 23 11.37 4.79 4.84
C ASN A 23 11.77 6.15 4.24
N ILE A 24 11.12 7.25 4.62
CA ILE A 24 11.46 8.58 4.10
C ILE A 24 12.29 9.35 5.12
N PHE A 25 13.47 9.79 4.70
CA PHE A 25 14.37 10.67 5.46
C PHE A 25 14.79 11.85 4.58
N TYR A 26 14.94 13.04 5.18
CA TYR A 26 15.48 14.22 4.52
C TYR A 26 16.77 14.63 5.22
N ARG A 27 17.87 14.77 4.47
CA ARG A 27 19.14 15.28 5.01
C ARG A 27 19.02 16.77 5.40
N ASP A 28 18.45 17.60 4.53
CA ASP A 28 18.34 19.03 4.77
C ASP A 28 16.92 19.40 5.22
N LEU A 29 16.64 19.19 6.51
CA LEU A 29 15.33 19.53 7.11
C LEU A 29 15.10 21.04 7.16
N GLU A 30 16.16 21.84 7.21
CA GLU A 30 16.09 23.30 7.39
C GLU A 30 15.32 24.01 6.27
N PHE A 31 15.35 23.48 5.04
CA PHE A 31 14.65 24.01 3.87
C PHE A 31 13.24 23.43 3.67
N ARG A 32 12.71 22.68 4.65
CA ARG A 32 11.38 22.07 4.57
C ARG A 32 10.33 22.86 5.34
N SER A 33 9.07 22.66 4.97
CA SER A 33 7.94 23.20 5.73
C SER A 33 7.99 22.73 7.18
N GLN A 34 7.43 23.52 8.10
CA GLN A 34 7.43 23.19 9.53
C GLN A 34 6.81 21.80 9.81
N SER A 35 5.72 21.47 9.10
CA SER A 35 5.08 20.14 9.18
C SER A 35 6.02 18.99 8.81
N ARG A 36 6.91 19.18 7.82
CA ARG A 36 7.92 18.20 7.42
C ARG A 36 9.07 18.18 8.42
N LYS A 37 9.56 19.34 8.88
CA LYS A 37 10.58 19.42 9.93
C LYS A 37 10.19 18.60 11.16
N THR A 38 8.97 18.76 11.66
CA THR A 38 8.46 17.98 12.78
C THR A 38 8.34 16.49 12.44
N ARG A 39 7.72 16.13 11.31
CA ARG A 39 7.52 14.72 10.92
C ARG A 39 8.83 13.94 10.77
N TYR A 40 9.87 14.62 10.28
CA TYR A 40 11.17 14.03 9.98
C TYR A 40 12.26 14.44 10.99
N SER A 41 11.88 14.96 12.16
CA SER A 41 12.82 15.12 13.27
C SER A 41 13.31 13.74 13.74
N GLN A 42 14.49 13.68 14.34
CA GLN A 42 15.08 12.42 14.82
C GLN A 42 14.12 11.68 15.78
N GLU A 43 13.49 12.40 16.70
CA GLU A 43 12.52 11.82 17.64
C GLU A 43 11.31 11.21 16.93
N LYS A 44 10.71 11.92 15.97
CA LYS A 44 9.55 11.40 15.21
C LYS A 44 9.92 10.29 14.24
N ILE A 45 11.16 10.24 13.76
CA ILE A 45 11.67 9.09 13.01
C ILE A 45 11.78 7.87 13.93
N LYS A 46 12.37 8.04 15.12
CA LYS A 46 12.49 6.97 16.12
C LYS A 46 11.11 6.43 16.51
N ASP A 47 10.13 7.31 16.78
CA ASP A 47 8.74 6.90 17.04
C ASP A 47 8.15 6.07 15.90
N ARG A 48 8.28 6.54 14.64
CA ARG A 48 7.76 5.82 13.47
C ARG A 48 8.42 4.46 13.29
N ASN A 49 9.73 4.36 13.50
CA ASN A 49 10.47 3.10 13.41
C ASN A 49 10.04 2.12 14.49
N ASN A 50 9.89 2.58 15.74
CA ASN A 50 9.42 1.74 16.83
C ASN A 50 7.99 1.21 16.57
N ARG A 51 7.10 2.07 16.08
CA ARG A 51 5.73 1.67 15.73
C ARG A 51 5.68 0.69 14.57
N LEU A 52 6.50 0.88 13.54
CA LEU A 52 6.65 -0.09 12.46
C LEU A 52 7.17 -1.42 12.99
N TYR A 53 8.23 -1.42 13.80
CA TYR A 53 8.81 -2.64 14.37
C TYR A 53 7.81 -3.40 15.23
N ASN A 54 7.04 -2.70 16.06
CA ASN A 54 5.97 -3.31 16.86
C ASN A 54 4.90 -3.96 15.99
N LEU A 55 4.47 -3.28 14.92
CA LEU A 55 3.53 -3.87 13.96
C LEU A 55 4.12 -5.13 13.33
N GLN A 56 5.35 -5.05 12.81
CA GLN A 56 6.03 -6.17 12.15
C GLN A 56 6.20 -7.38 13.07
N ASN A 57 6.53 -7.17 14.35
CA ASN A 57 6.61 -8.25 15.32
C ASN A 57 5.28 -8.99 15.46
N VAL A 58 4.16 -8.27 15.52
CA VAL A 58 2.84 -8.91 15.55
C VAL A 58 2.56 -9.63 14.24
N LEU A 59 2.78 -8.99 13.08
CA LEU A 59 2.53 -9.60 11.78
C LEU A 59 3.34 -10.88 11.55
N HIS A 60 4.59 -10.94 12.02
CA HIS A 60 5.43 -12.14 11.91
C HIS A 60 4.89 -13.33 12.72
N THR A 61 4.09 -13.09 13.77
CA THR A 61 3.40 -14.17 14.50
C THR A 61 2.14 -14.66 13.78
N LEU A 62 1.63 -13.88 12.82
CA LEU A 62 0.46 -14.20 12.01
C LEU A 62 0.95 -14.86 10.72
N TYR A 63 1.07 -16.19 10.75
CA TYR A 63 1.69 -17.00 9.69
C TYR A 63 1.01 -16.93 8.30
N SER A 64 -0.14 -16.26 8.17
CA SER A 64 -0.83 -16.11 6.87
C SER A 64 -1.05 -14.64 6.49
N PRO A 65 -0.88 -14.28 5.20
CA PRO A 65 -1.18 -12.94 4.69
C PRO A 65 -2.60 -12.47 5.01
N GLU A 66 -3.58 -13.38 5.01
CA GLU A 66 -4.97 -13.10 5.34
C GLU A 66 -5.12 -12.62 6.79
N ASN A 67 -4.44 -13.29 7.73
CA ASN A 67 -4.49 -12.94 9.14
C ASN A 67 -3.74 -11.63 9.40
N GLN A 68 -2.60 -11.42 8.74
CA GLN A 68 -1.88 -10.16 8.78
C GLN A 68 -2.74 -8.99 8.29
N TYR A 69 -3.45 -9.16 7.17
CA TYR A 69 -4.36 -8.16 6.65
C TYR A 69 -5.53 -7.88 7.59
N LYS A 70 -6.20 -8.91 8.10
CA LYS A 70 -7.29 -8.75 9.08
C LYS A 70 -6.83 -8.00 10.32
N HIS A 71 -5.64 -8.29 10.81
CA HIS A 71 -5.05 -7.58 11.94
C HIS A 71 -4.85 -6.09 11.62
N ILE A 72 -4.24 -5.75 10.48
CA ILE A 72 -4.04 -4.36 10.05
C ILE A 72 -5.36 -3.59 9.95
N VAL A 73 -6.38 -4.19 9.33
CA VAL A 73 -7.71 -3.57 9.20
C VAL A 73 -8.31 -3.32 10.58
N SER A 74 -8.31 -4.32 11.46
CA SER A 74 -8.85 -4.19 12.81
C SER A 74 -8.14 -3.11 13.62
N GLU A 75 -6.82 -3.03 13.55
CA GLU A 75 -6.05 -1.98 14.24
C GLU A 75 -6.35 -0.59 13.67
N ASN A 76 -6.50 -0.46 12.36
CA ASN A 76 -6.89 0.79 11.73
C ASN A 76 -8.32 1.22 12.14
N GLU A 77 -9.26 0.29 12.21
CA GLU A 77 -10.65 0.54 12.66
C GLU A 77 -10.73 0.99 14.12
N LYS A 78 -9.85 0.46 14.99
CA LYS A 78 -9.68 0.95 16.36
C LYS A 78 -9.08 2.36 16.44
N GLY A 79 -8.74 2.95 15.30
CA GLY A 79 -8.15 4.29 15.21
C GLY A 79 -6.65 4.31 15.46
N ASN A 80 -6.00 3.15 15.63
CA ASN A 80 -4.57 3.09 15.92
C ASN A 80 -3.79 3.74 14.79
N SER A 81 -2.84 4.58 15.18
CA SER A 81 -1.96 5.21 14.21
C SER A 81 -0.96 4.14 13.77
N LEU A 82 -1.17 3.54 12.60
CA LEU A 82 -0.24 2.59 12.00
C LEU A 82 0.88 3.30 11.23
N VAL A 83 1.99 2.59 11.03
CA VAL A 83 3.10 2.98 10.14
C VAL A 83 3.46 1.74 9.34
N GLY A 84 3.49 1.87 8.02
CA GLY A 84 3.85 0.78 7.11
C GLY A 84 4.95 1.20 6.16
N ASN A 85 5.72 0.24 5.67
CA ASN A 85 6.67 0.41 4.57
C ASN A 85 6.16 -0.35 3.34
N CYS A 86 7.03 -0.52 2.35
CA CYS A 86 6.69 -1.16 1.09
C CYS A 86 6.06 -2.55 1.26
N PHE A 87 6.54 -3.34 2.23
CA PHE A 87 5.98 -4.68 2.48
C PHE A 87 4.54 -4.60 2.97
N GLU A 88 4.28 -3.83 4.03
CA GLU A 88 2.95 -3.73 4.63
C GLU A 88 1.95 -3.07 3.66
N LEU A 89 2.39 -2.08 2.90
CA LEU A 89 1.60 -1.47 1.83
C LEU A 89 1.25 -2.48 0.73
N SER A 90 2.23 -3.28 0.30
CA SER A 90 2.02 -4.30 -0.75
C SER A 90 1.09 -5.41 -0.26
N LEU A 91 1.26 -5.88 0.97
CA LEU A 91 0.37 -6.85 1.60
C LEU A 91 -1.07 -6.35 1.57
N VAL A 92 -1.33 -5.13 2.06
CA VAL A 92 -2.68 -4.57 2.10
C VAL A 92 -3.25 -4.37 0.70
N ALA A 93 -2.44 -3.89 -0.25
CA ALA A 93 -2.87 -3.71 -1.63
C ALA A 93 -3.25 -5.05 -2.29
N PHE A 94 -2.40 -6.08 -2.16
CA PHE A 94 -2.67 -7.40 -2.74
C PHE A 94 -3.88 -8.08 -2.10
N MET A 95 -4.00 -8.01 -0.78
CA MET A 95 -5.15 -8.59 -0.09
C MET A 95 -6.45 -7.88 -0.44
N TYR A 96 -6.43 -6.56 -0.63
CA TYR A 96 -7.59 -5.83 -1.16
C TYR A 96 -7.92 -6.24 -2.59
N LEU A 97 -6.91 -6.38 -3.46
CA LEU A 97 -7.14 -6.85 -4.83
C LEU A 97 -7.78 -8.24 -4.85
N ALA A 98 -7.25 -9.17 -4.05
CA ALA A 98 -7.74 -10.54 -3.95
C ALA A 98 -9.16 -10.61 -3.38
N ASN A 99 -9.46 -9.85 -2.33
CA ASN A 99 -10.73 -9.95 -1.61
C ASN A 99 -11.85 -9.09 -2.19
N ASN A 100 -11.51 -7.94 -2.80
CA ASN A 100 -12.49 -6.93 -3.19
C ASN A 100 -12.52 -6.65 -4.70
N LYS A 101 -11.48 -7.03 -5.45
CA LYS A 101 -11.34 -6.68 -6.88
C LYS A 101 -11.07 -7.87 -7.80
N ALA A 102 -11.14 -9.10 -7.29
CA ALA A 102 -10.82 -10.29 -8.07
C ALA A 102 -11.70 -10.44 -9.33
N GLU A 103 -13.01 -10.24 -9.20
CA GLU A 103 -13.94 -10.35 -10.34
C GLU A 103 -13.68 -9.26 -11.40
N GLU A 104 -13.48 -8.02 -10.96
CA GLU A 104 -13.15 -6.89 -11.85
C GLU A 104 -11.82 -7.13 -12.58
N LEU A 105 -10.83 -7.72 -11.91
CA LEU A 105 -9.55 -8.10 -12.52
C LEU A 105 -9.73 -9.20 -13.58
N ILE A 106 -10.51 -10.24 -13.27
CA ILE A 106 -10.82 -11.33 -14.21
C ILE A 106 -11.55 -10.77 -15.44
N GLN A 107 -12.52 -9.89 -15.24
CA GLN A 107 -13.24 -9.25 -16.34
C GLN A 107 -12.30 -8.37 -17.18
N ALA A 108 -11.42 -7.61 -16.54
CA ALA A 108 -10.41 -6.80 -17.22
C ALA A 108 -9.45 -7.63 -18.07
N PHE A 109 -9.06 -8.79 -17.57
CA PHE A 109 -8.25 -9.72 -18.33
C PHE A 109 -9.01 -10.24 -19.56
N LYS A 110 -10.23 -10.76 -19.38
CA LYS A 110 -11.07 -11.31 -20.46
C LYS A 110 -11.29 -10.31 -21.60
N VAL A 111 -11.65 -9.07 -21.26
CA VAL A 111 -11.90 -8.00 -22.23
C VAL A 111 -10.62 -7.64 -23.03
N ASN A 112 -9.45 -7.65 -22.38
CA ASN A 112 -8.19 -7.36 -23.07
C ASN A 112 -7.66 -8.54 -23.88
N SER A 113 -7.89 -9.79 -23.45
CA SER A 113 -7.52 -10.99 -24.21
C SER A 113 -8.36 -11.20 -25.47
N MET A 114 -9.54 -10.58 -25.56
CA MET A 114 -10.44 -10.67 -26.71
C MET A 114 -10.26 -9.55 -27.74
N LYS A 115 -9.35 -8.58 -27.53
CA LYS A 115 -9.07 -7.57 -28.55
C LYS A 115 -8.27 -8.22 -29.70
N PRO A 116 -8.81 -8.26 -30.94
CA PRO A 116 -8.04 -8.77 -32.08
C PRO A 116 -6.80 -7.89 -32.26
N LYS A 117 -5.63 -8.52 -32.41
CA LYS A 117 -4.43 -7.80 -32.86
C LYS A 117 -4.72 -7.25 -34.25
N PRO A 118 -4.47 -5.97 -34.54
CA PRO A 118 -4.60 -5.47 -35.91
C PRO A 118 -3.60 -6.25 -36.77
N ILE A 119 -4.11 -7.09 -37.66
CA ILE A 119 -3.31 -7.70 -38.71
C ILE A 119 -2.98 -6.56 -39.67
N LEU A 120 -1.81 -5.95 -39.49
CA LEU A 120 -1.23 -5.03 -40.46
C LEU A 120 -0.81 -5.85 -41.68
N PHE A 121 -1.77 -6.15 -42.57
CA PHE A 121 -1.45 -6.51 -43.94
C PHE A 121 -0.92 -5.26 -44.64
N LYS A 122 0.41 -5.09 -44.61
CA LYS A 122 1.09 -4.25 -45.61
C LYS A 122 1.17 -5.07 -46.89
N PHE A 123 0.18 -4.94 -47.76
CA PHE A 123 0.38 -5.26 -49.17
C PHE A 123 1.25 -4.15 -49.76
N ARG A 124 2.44 -4.53 -50.21
CA ARG A 124 3.27 -3.75 -51.14
C ARG A 124 2.95 -4.22 -52.55
#